data_AF-A0A9P5QB23-F1
#
_entry.id   AF-A0A9P5QB23-F1
#
_cell.length_a   1.000
_cell.length_b   1.000
_cell.length_c   1.000
_cell.angle_alpha   90.00
_cell.angle_beta   90.00
_cell.angle_gamma   90.00
#
_symmetry.space_group_name_H-M   'P 1'
#
loop_
_entity.id
_entity.type
_entity.pdbx_description
1 polymer ?
#
loop_
_entity_poly.entity_id
_entity_poly.type
_entity_poly.pdbx_seq_one_letter_code
_entity_poly.pdbx_strand_id
1 'polypeptide(L)'
;MVKAAALLLTFCASIALADTRFFYKVNYWNTAGTKVDNLMADYGTRVCICLKNIQTGSIQGNAGGDIKLFQSTDCTGNFQKLGSNSKLTNTQWVNSISFGKSGIPSVGPNGCPRN
;
A
#
# COMPACT_ATOMS: atom_id res chain seq x y z
N MET A 1 44.08 -34.20 -26.15
CA MET A 1 43.69 -32.85 -25.69
C MET A 1 42.18 -32.82 -25.55
N VAL A 2 41.66 -33.20 -24.37
CA VAL A 2 40.23 -33.17 -24.05
C VAL A 2 40.09 -32.26 -22.82
N LYS A 3 40.21 -30.96 -23.06
CA LYS A 3 40.03 -29.93 -22.04
C LYS A 3 39.24 -28.82 -22.72
N ALA A 4 38.16 -28.38 -22.07
CA ALA A 4 37.43 -27.13 -22.31
C ALA A 4 36.02 -27.19 -22.94
N ALA A 5 35.33 -28.33 -23.06
CA ALA A 5 33.98 -28.33 -23.67
C ALA A 5 32.82 -28.80 -22.77
N ALA A 6 33.01 -29.03 -21.47
CA ALA A 6 31.98 -29.65 -20.63
C ALA A 6 31.63 -28.87 -19.34
N LEU A 7 31.80 -27.55 -19.33
CA LEU A 7 31.49 -26.71 -18.14
C LEU A 7 30.67 -25.45 -18.46
N LEU A 8 29.90 -25.46 -19.54
CA LEU A 8 29.07 -24.33 -19.98
C LEU A 8 27.58 -24.67 -20.12
N LEU A 9 27.06 -25.54 -19.24
CA LEU A 9 25.63 -25.92 -19.24
C LEU A 9 24.88 -25.58 -17.94
N THR A 10 25.47 -24.83 -17.00
CA THR A 10 24.86 -24.58 -15.67
C THR A 10 24.45 -23.14 -15.41
N PHE A 11 24.18 -22.34 -16.44
CA PHE A 11 23.75 -20.94 -16.27
C PHE A 11 22.42 -20.61 -16.96
N CYS A 12 21.49 -21.55 -16.99
CA CYS A 12 20.12 -21.28 -17.43
C CYS A 12 19.10 -21.78 -16.40
N ALA A 13 18.19 -20.87 -16.06
CA ALA A 13 16.85 -21.11 -15.55
C ALA A 13 16.60 -21.15 -14.03
N SER A 14 17.39 -20.45 -13.21
CA SER A 14 16.87 -19.92 -11.94
C SER A 14 16.26 -18.53 -12.16
N ILE A 15 15.31 -18.41 -13.08
CA ILE A 15 14.34 -17.31 -13.00
C ILE A 15 13.44 -17.70 -11.84
N ALA A 16 13.90 -17.41 -10.63
CA ALA A 16 13.00 -17.32 -9.50
C ALA A 16 11.94 -16.32 -9.96
N LEU A 17 10.72 -16.83 -10.22
CA LEU A 17 9.54 -16.01 -10.32
C LEU A 17 9.45 -15.31 -8.98
N ALA A 18 10.10 -14.16 -8.87
CA ALA A 18 9.81 -13.19 -7.85
C ALA A 18 8.33 -12.90 -8.06
N ASP A 19 7.51 -13.49 -7.20
CA ASP A 19 6.09 -13.27 -7.10
C ASP A 19 5.88 -11.76 -6.92
N THR A 20 5.77 -11.07 -8.05
CA THR A 20 5.51 -9.63 -8.17
C THR A 20 4.03 -9.46 -7.93
N ARG A 21 3.65 -9.79 -6.70
CA ARG A 21 2.34 -9.61 -6.11
C ARG A 21 1.82 -8.23 -6.50
N PHE A 22 0.93 -8.21 -7.49
CA PHE A 22 0.24 -7.05 -8.01
C PHE A 22 -0.74 -6.56 -6.94
N PHE A 23 -0.23 -5.82 -5.96
CA PHE A 23 -1.08 -5.18 -4.95
C PHE A 23 -0.67 -3.73 -4.82
N TYR A 24 -1.66 -2.89 -4.57
CA TYR A 24 -1.42 -1.55 -4.09
C TYR A 24 -1.12 -1.62 -2.59
N LYS A 25 -0.11 -0.87 -2.14
CA LYS A 25 0.31 -0.88 -0.75
C LYS A 25 0.44 0.52 -0.15
N VAL A 26 -0.04 0.65 1.07
CA VAL A 26 0.14 1.86 1.89
C VAL A 26 0.64 1.43 3.27
N ASN A 27 1.68 2.08 3.74
CA ASN A 27 2.19 1.88 5.09
C ASN A 27 1.72 3.02 6.00
N TYR A 28 1.48 2.73 7.27
CA TYR A 28 1.18 3.78 8.25
C TYR A 28 1.85 3.50 9.60
N TRP A 29 2.14 4.59 10.31
CA TRP A 29 2.78 4.59 11.62
C TRP A 29 1.92 5.37 12.59
N ASN A 30 1.92 4.95 13.86
CA ASN A 30 1.28 5.70 14.93
C ASN A 30 2.12 6.94 15.30
N THR A 31 1.62 7.75 16.23
CA THR A 31 2.30 8.94 16.75
C THR A 31 3.64 8.65 17.45
N ALA A 32 3.85 7.43 17.95
CA ALA A 32 5.11 6.99 18.53
C ALA A 32 6.19 6.64 17.48
N GLY A 33 5.85 6.72 16.18
CA GLY A 33 6.77 6.36 15.09
C GLY A 33 6.89 4.86 14.86
N THR A 34 6.12 4.04 15.57
CA THR A 34 6.08 2.59 15.35
C THR A 34 5.20 2.28 14.15
N LYS A 35 5.71 1.44 13.25
CA LYS A 35 4.93 0.97 12.11
C LYS A 35 3.80 0.09 12.64
N VAL A 36 2.56 0.47 12.36
CA VAL A 36 1.41 -0.31 12.85
C VAL A 36 1.13 -1.45 11.89
N ASP A 37 0.94 -1.16 10.59
CA ASP A 37 0.70 -2.20 9.59
C ASP A 37 0.97 -1.72 8.14
N ASN A 38 0.76 -2.61 7.18
CA ASN A 38 0.63 -2.32 5.76
C ASN A 38 -0.81 -2.59 5.32
N LEU A 39 -1.45 -1.60 4.73
CA LEU A 39 -2.71 -1.78 4.01
C LEU A 39 -2.40 -2.33 2.61
N MET A 40 -3.19 -3.31 2.19
CA MET A 40 -3.07 -3.93 0.88
C MET A 40 -4.41 -3.90 0.15
N ALA A 41 -4.37 -3.68 -1.15
CA ALA A 41 -5.51 -3.81 -2.04
C ALA A 41 -5.08 -4.58 -3.29
N ASP A 42 -5.93 -5.49 -3.76
CA ASP A 42 -5.68 -6.26 -4.97
C ASP A 42 -5.51 -5.33 -6.17
N TYR A 43 -4.62 -5.66 -7.09
CA TYR A 43 -4.48 -4.88 -8.32
C TYR A 43 -5.79 -4.84 -9.11
N GLY A 44 -6.06 -3.68 -9.72
CA GLY A 44 -7.33 -3.44 -10.38
C GLY A 44 -8.47 -3.01 -9.46
N THR A 45 -8.30 -3.13 -8.13
CA THR A 45 -9.31 -2.72 -7.15
C THR A 45 -8.97 -1.37 -6.51
N ARG A 46 -9.94 -0.82 -5.80
CA ARG A 46 -9.76 0.35 -4.95
C ARG A 46 -10.53 0.09 -3.66
N VAL A 47 -9.89 0.30 -2.52
CA VAL A 47 -10.47 0.02 -1.21
C VAL A 47 -10.52 1.30 -0.38
N CYS A 48 -11.49 1.36 0.52
CA CYS A 48 -11.55 2.34 1.58
C CYS A 48 -11.32 1.66 2.92
N ILE A 49 -10.36 2.16 3.70
CA ILE A 49 -10.02 1.65 5.02
C ILE A 49 -10.23 2.75 6.05
N CYS A 50 -10.96 2.44 7.13
CA CYS A 50 -11.10 3.36 8.27
C CYS A 50 -9.87 3.26 9.20
N LEU A 51 -9.33 4.41 9.59
CA LEU A 51 -8.13 4.56 10.44
C LEU A 51 -8.37 5.38 11.72
N LYS A 52 -9.61 5.85 11.96
CA LYS A 52 -9.97 6.81 13.03
C LYS A 52 -9.40 6.50 14.42
N ASN A 53 -9.30 5.22 14.79
CA ASN A 53 -8.84 4.84 16.12
C ASN A 53 -7.31 4.68 16.23
N ILE A 54 -6.56 4.72 15.12
CA ILE A 54 -5.17 4.26 15.10
C ILE A 54 -4.14 5.38 15.38
N GLN A 55 -4.59 6.62 15.66
CA GLN A 55 -3.72 7.79 15.89
C GLN A 55 -2.55 7.86 14.88
N THR A 56 -2.85 7.90 13.58
CA THR A 56 -1.85 7.84 12.51
C THR A 56 -0.91 9.05 12.51
N GLY A 57 0.34 8.87 12.93
CA GLY A 57 1.36 9.92 12.90
C GLY A 57 1.93 10.17 11.51
N SER A 58 2.06 9.12 10.68
CA SER A 58 2.44 9.27 9.27
C SER A 58 1.87 8.19 8.38
N ILE A 59 1.70 8.50 7.10
CA ILE A 59 1.22 7.60 6.04
C ILE A 59 2.17 7.69 4.85
N GLN A 60 2.53 6.55 4.27
CA GLN A 60 3.39 6.46 3.10
C GLN A 60 2.73 5.61 2.02
N GLY A 61 2.57 6.18 0.83
CA GLY A 61 2.30 5.39 -0.36
C GLY A 61 3.51 4.52 -0.69
N ASN A 62 3.30 3.24 -0.97
CA ASN A 62 4.33 2.34 -1.48
C ASN A 62 3.75 1.54 -2.65
N ALA A 63 3.88 2.05 -3.87
CA ALA A 63 3.11 1.56 -5.01
C ALA A 63 1.59 1.53 -4.74
N GLY A 64 1.07 2.50 -3.97
CA GLY A 64 -0.34 2.55 -3.53
C GLY A 64 -1.35 2.99 -4.60
N GLY A 65 -0.88 3.31 -5.81
CA GLY A 65 -1.74 3.81 -6.89
C GLY A 65 -2.20 5.24 -6.62
N ASP A 66 -3.49 5.50 -6.77
CA ASP A 66 -4.10 6.79 -6.43
C ASP A 66 -4.58 6.80 -4.98
N ILE A 67 -3.88 7.52 -4.11
CA ILE A 67 -4.13 7.55 -2.67
C ILE A 67 -4.83 8.86 -2.29
N LYS A 68 -5.94 8.74 -1.56
CA LYS A 68 -6.75 9.85 -1.03
C LYS A 68 -6.94 9.67 0.47
N LEU A 69 -6.69 10.73 1.23
CA LEU A 69 -6.77 10.78 2.68
C LEU A 69 -7.95 11.67 3.10
N PHE A 70 -8.80 11.17 4.01
CA PHE A 70 -10.05 11.82 4.38
C PHE A 70 -10.15 12.05 5.89
N GLN A 71 -10.85 13.13 6.27
CA GLN A 71 -11.30 13.36 7.64
C GLN A 71 -12.58 12.58 7.97
N SER A 72 -13.33 12.09 6.98
CA SER A 72 -14.46 11.20 7.22
C SER A 72 -13.96 9.78 7.52
N THR A 73 -14.83 8.91 8.04
CA THR A 73 -14.51 7.50 8.32
C THR A 73 -14.83 6.56 7.16
N ASP A 74 -15.42 7.07 6.08
CA ASP A 74 -16.04 6.31 5.00
C ASP A 74 -15.52 6.69 3.59
N CYS A 75 -14.38 7.39 3.51
CA CYS A 75 -13.78 7.89 2.27
C CYS A 75 -14.70 8.78 1.42
N THR A 76 -15.53 9.60 2.08
CA THR A 76 -16.39 10.59 1.45
C THR A 76 -15.96 12.03 1.78
N GLY A 77 -16.46 12.98 0.99
CA GLY A 77 -16.15 14.40 1.18
C GLY A 77 -14.77 14.82 0.65
N ASN A 78 -14.22 15.89 1.23
CA ASN A 78 -12.96 16.46 0.82
C ASN A 78 -11.78 15.55 1.18
N PHE A 79 -10.78 15.52 0.29
CA PHE A 79 -9.60 14.68 0.47
C PHE A 79 -8.31 15.41 0.12
N GLN A 80 -7.23 14.98 0.75
CA GLN A 80 -5.87 15.27 0.31
C GLN A 80 -5.33 14.09 -0.49
N LYS A 81 -4.68 14.36 -1.62
CA LYS A 81 -3.96 13.33 -2.38
C LYS A 81 -2.58 13.07 -1.78
N LEU A 82 -2.17 11.81 -1.79
CA LEU A 82 -0.81 11.39 -1.48
C LEU A 82 -0.21 10.70 -2.70
N GLY A 83 1.05 11.03 -3.03
CA GLY A 83 1.76 10.34 -4.10
C GLY A 83 2.01 8.87 -3.77
N SER A 84 1.94 8.00 -4.79
CA SER A 84 2.08 6.54 -4.67
C SER A 84 3.39 6.08 -4.00
N ASN A 85 4.44 6.92 -3.99
CA ASN A 85 5.73 6.67 -3.34
C ASN A 85 6.16 7.83 -2.44
N SER A 86 5.18 8.59 -1.94
CA SER A 86 5.39 9.76 -1.09
C SER A 86 4.98 9.47 0.35
N LYS A 87 5.60 10.18 1.29
CA LYS A 87 5.26 10.12 2.71
C LYS A 87 4.68 11.44 3.17
N LEU A 88 3.60 11.38 3.94
CA LEU A 88 3.01 12.51 4.65
C LEU A 88 3.12 12.25 6.15
N THR A 89 3.58 13.26 6.88
CA THR A 89 3.65 13.27 8.35
C THR A 89 2.52 14.11 8.93
N ASN A 90 2.32 14.05 10.25
CA ASN A 90 1.26 14.76 10.95
C ASN A 90 -0.15 14.43 10.42
N THR A 91 -0.40 13.13 10.23
CA THR A 91 -1.64 12.60 9.64
C THR A 91 -2.69 12.20 10.68
N GLN A 92 -2.66 12.78 11.89
CA GLN A 92 -3.58 12.39 12.98
C GLN A 92 -5.03 12.77 12.67
N TRP A 93 -5.23 13.70 11.74
CA TRP A 93 -6.54 14.10 11.24
C TRP A 93 -7.16 13.09 10.26
N VAL A 94 -6.39 12.13 9.76
CA VAL A 94 -6.86 11.15 8.77
C VAL A 94 -7.68 10.07 9.47
N ASN A 95 -8.96 10.01 9.14
CA ASN A 95 -9.90 9.02 9.69
C ASN A 95 -10.20 7.87 8.72
N SER A 96 -9.95 8.06 7.42
CA SER A 96 -10.01 6.98 6.44
C SER A 96 -9.11 7.26 5.24
N ILE A 97 -8.76 6.19 4.54
CA ILE A 97 -7.89 6.22 3.36
C ILE A 97 -8.51 5.41 2.23
N SER A 98 -8.56 6.00 1.04
CA SER A 98 -8.92 5.32 -0.19
C SER A 98 -7.68 5.17 -1.07
N PHE A 99 -7.32 3.96 -1.46
CA PHE A 99 -6.16 3.72 -2.32
C PHE A 99 -6.41 2.58 -3.30
N GLY A 100 -5.67 2.57 -4.40
CA GLY A 100 -5.75 1.58 -5.45
C GLY A 100 -5.86 2.17 -6.86
N LYS A 101 -6.54 1.46 -7.75
CA LYS A 101 -6.74 1.88 -9.15
C LYS A 101 -7.48 3.21 -9.21
N SER A 102 -7.03 4.08 -10.11
CA SER A 102 -7.69 5.37 -10.36
C SER A 102 -8.96 5.18 -11.19
N GLY A 103 -9.93 6.09 -11.02
CA GLY A 103 -11.14 6.15 -11.85
C GLY A 103 -12.23 5.13 -11.51
N ILE A 104 -12.08 4.33 -10.45
CA ILE A 104 -13.12 3.40 -9.99
C ILE A 104 -13.57 3.71 -8.55
N PRO A 105 -14.80 3.35 -8.16
CA PRO A 105 -15.26 3.48 -6.78
C PRO A 105 -14.43 2.65 -5.80
N SER A 106 -14.39 3.07 -4.54
CA SER A 106 -13.77 2.28 -3.47
C SER A 106 -14.77 1.29 -2.89
N VAL A 107 -14.30 0.11 -2.52
CA VAL A 107 -15.06 -0.86 -1.71
C VAL A 107 -14.80 -0.61 -0.22
N GLY A 108 -15.85 -0.65 0.60
CA GLY A 108 -15.76 -0.41 2.04
C GLY A 108 -15.90 1.07 2.44
N PRO A 109 -15.61 1.42 3.71
CA PRO A 109 -15.09 0.54 4.75
C PRO A 109 -16.22 -0.22 5.44
N ASN A 110 -16.03 -1.52 5.69
CA ASN A 110 -17.00 -2.37 6.40
C ASN A 110 -16.87 -2.24 7.94
N GLY A 111 -16.71 -1.01 8.42
CA GLY A 111 -16.43 -0.69 9.82
C GLY A 111 -15.00 -0.17 10.08
N CYS A 112 -14.76 0.24 11.32
CA CYS A 112 -13.47 0.74 11.78
C CYS A 112 -12.80 -0.27 12.72
N PRO A 113 -11.48 -0.48 12.64
CA PRO A 113 -10.74 -1.28 13.61
C PRO A 113 -11.03 -0.75 15.02
N ARG A 114 -11.50 -1.62 15.91
CA ARG A 114 -11.51 -1.35 17.35
C ARG A 114 -10.11 -1.69 17.82
N ASN A 115 -9.35 -0.69 18.27
CA ASN A 115 -8.07 -0.96 18.95
C ASN A 115 -8.30 -1.83 20.18
#